data_AF-A0A7Y4VFT5-F1
#
_entry.id   AF-A0A7Y4VFT5-F1
#
_cell.length_a   1.000
_cell.length_b   1.000
_cell.length_c   1.000
_cell.angle_alpha   90.00
_cell.angle_beta   90.00
_cell.angle_gamma   90.00
#
_symmetry.space_group_name_H-M   'P 1'
#
loop_
_entity.id
_entity.type
_entity.pdbx_description
1 polymer ?
#
loop_
_entity_poly.entity_id
_entity_poly.type
_entity_poly.pdbx_seq_one_letter_code
_entity_poly.pdbx_strand_id
1 'polypeptide(L)'
;MSAQVQLKMFQAERYDPNVRELEQMLFEYQGWMSSSLIGSKTGWNSDKVNNLARVSADIISGQLGYKHIQHATAAEQAHYANGLTSRIRELGKRLVRYRKRAHQLLS
;
A
#
# COMPACT_ATOMS: atom_id res chain seq x y z
N MET A 1 4.80 13.22 33.39
CA MET A 1 4.42 11.99 32.65
C MET A 1 3.86 12.44 31.31
N SER A 2 4.66 12.38 30.24
CA SER A 2 4.22 12.75 28.90
C SER A 2 3.26 11.69 28.37
N ALA A 3 2.03 12.07 28.06
CA ALA A 3 1.06 11.22 27.41
C ALA A 3 1.59 10.85 26.02
N GLN A 4 2.00 9.59 25.84
CA GLN A 4 2.37 9.06 24.54
C GLN A 4 1.08 8.94 23.72
N VAL A 5 0.85 9.91 22.83
CA VAL A 5 -0.28 9.88 21.89
C VAL A 5 -0.10 8.61 21.05
N GLN A 6 -0.94 7.60 21.28
CA GLN A 6 -1.04 6.45 20.39
C GLN A 6 -1.50 6.98 19.03
N LEU A 7 -0.56 7.10 18.09
CA LEU A 7 -0.88 7.29 16.68
C LEU A 7 -1.73 6.09 16.25
N LYS A 8 -3.04 6.28 16.15
CA LYS A 8 -3.91 5.32 15.46
C LYS A 8 -3.40 5.24 14.03
N MET A 9 -2.69 4.16 13.71
CA MET A 9 -2.36 3.83 12.34
C MET A 9 -3.67 3.66 11.59
N PHE A 10 -3.92 4.52 10.60
CA PHE A 10 -5.08 4.37 9.73
C PHE A 10 -4.97 3.00 9.03
N GLN A 11 -5.97 2.14 9.21
CA GLN A 11 -6.09 0.87 8.51
C GLN A 11 -7.37 0.94 7.70
N ALA A 12 -7.25 0.86 6.38
CA ALA A 12 -8.37 0.74 5.49
C ALA A 12 -8.80 -0.73 5.38
N GLU A 13 -10.10 -0.95 5.25
CA GLU A 13 -10.64 -2.23 4.78
C GLU A 13 -10.89 -2.17 3.27
N ARG A 14 -10.94 -3.32 2.61
CA ARG A 14 -11.13 -3.41 1.15
C ARG A 14 -12.40 -2.68 0.66
N TYR A 15 -13.43 -2.60 1.49
CA TYR A 15 -14.72 -1.97 1.16
C TYR A 15 -14.87 -0.55 1.73
N ASP A 16 -13.79 0.06 2.21
CA ASP A 16 -13.80 1.45 2.68
C ASP A 16 -14.17 2.38 1.51
N PRO A 17 -15.16 3.30 1.67
CA PRO A 17 -15.54 4.24 0.63
C PRO A 17 -14.36 5.07 0.07
N ASN A 18 -13.37 5.38 0.90
CA ASN A 18 -12.18 6.11 0.47
C ASN A 18 -11.32 5.29 -0.52
N VAL A 19 -11.38 3.95 -0.47
CA VAL A 19 -10.69 3.08 -1.46
C VAL A 19 -11.34 3.25 -2.82
N ARG A 20 -12.67 3.20 -2.89
CA ARG A 20 -13.43 3.42 -4.13
C ARG A 20 -13.23 4.82 -4.69
N GLU A 21 -13.19 5.82 -3.83
CA GLU A 21 -12.90 7.20 -4.22
C GLU A 21 -11.49 7.32 -4.83
N LEU A 22 -10.50 6.66 -4.22
CA LEU A 22 -9.13 6.63 -4.76
C LEU A 22 -9.06 5.88 -6.10
N GLU A 23 -9.73 4.73 -6.22
CA GLU A 23 -9.82 3.95 -7.46
C GLU A 23 -10.42 4.78 -8.59
N GLN A 24 -11.57 5.41 -8.35
CA GLN A 24 -12.25 6.26 -9.32
C GLN A 24 -11.38 7.45 -9.74
N MET A 25 -10.74 8.13 -8.78
CA MET A 25 -9.85 9.25 -9.06
C MET A 25 -8.68 8.85 -9.96
N LEU A 26 -8.05 7.70 -9.68
CA LEU A 26 -6.94 7.19 -10.48
C LEU A 26 -7.41 6.70 -11.86
N PHE A 27 -8.62 6.15 -11.94
CA PHE A 27 -9.23 5.73 -13.20
C PHE A 27 -9.48 6.93 -14.12
N GLU A 28 -10.04 8.03 -13.59
CA GLU A 28 -10.31 9.25 -14.34
C GLU A 28 -9.04 9.99 -14.77
N TYR A 29 -7.99 9.95 -13.95
CA TYR A 29 -6.73 10.63 -14.23
C TYR A 29 -5.89 9.95 -15.34
N GLN A 30 -6.12 8.66 -15.61
CA GLN A 30 -5.48 7.88 -16.69
C GLN A 30 -3.94 7.86 -16.68
N GLY A 31 -3.32 8.14 -15.53
CA GLY A 31 -1.87 8.28 -15.41
C GLY A 31 -1.34 8.03 -14.02
N TRP A 32 -0.05 8.29 -13.82
CA TRP A 32 0.60 8.21 -12.51
C TRP A 32 0.29 9.45 -11.67
N MET A 33 -0.27 9.24 -10.48
CA MET A 33 -0.58 10.29 -9.53
C MET A 33 0.27 10.13 -8.26
N SER A 34 1.01 11.16 -7.88
CA SER A 34 1.78 11.16 -6.64
C SER A 34 0.85 11.28 -5.42
N SER A 35 1.31 10.81 -4.25
CA SER A 35 0.56 11.02 -3.00
C SER A 35 0.37 12.51 -2.67
N SER A 36 1.32 13.37 -3.06
CA SER A 36 1.21 14.82 -2.88
C SER A 36 0.07 15.42 -3.69
N LEU A 37 -0.11 14.97 -4.94
CA LEU A 37 -1.20 15.43 -5.81
C LEU A 37 -2.55 14.88 -5.35
N ILE A 38 -2.60 13.63 -4.91
CA ILE A 38 -3.81 13.06 -4.30
C ILE A 38 -4.17 13.85 -3.03
N GLY A 39 -3.17 14.14 -2.19
CA GLY A 39 -3.34 14.90 -0.97
C GLY A 39 -3.82 16.32 -1.19
N SER A 40 -3.37 17.01 -2.25
CA SER A 40 -3.87 18.35 -2.57
C SER A 40 -5.33 18.36 -3.03
N LYS A 41 -5.84 17.25 -3.57
CA LYS A 41 -7.24 17.09 -4.00
C LYS A 41 -8.17 16.62 -2.87
N THR A 42 -7.67 15.85 -1.92
CA THR A 42 -8.47 15.12 -0.92
C THR A 42 -8.24 15.55 0.52
N GLY A 43 -7.13 16.25 0.78
CA GLY A 43 -6.61 16.49 2.13
C GLY A 43 -5.96 15.26 2.78
N TRP A 44 -5.80 14.14 2.06
CA TRP A 44 -5.19 12.94 2.63
C TRP A 44 -3.68 13.02 2.69
N ASN A 45 -3.09 12.54 3.79
CA ASN A 45 -1.65 12.39 3.90
C ASN A 45 -1.17 11.13 3.15
N SER A 46 0.14 11.06 2.89
CA SER A 46 0.75 9.94 2.16
C SER A 46 0.49 8.57 2.80
N ASP A 47 0.43 8.50 4.14
CA ASP A 47 0.17 7.25 4.85
C ASP A 47 -1.25 6.73 4.61
N LYS A 48 -2.25 7.62 4.62
CA LYS A 48 -3.64 7.26 4.29
C LYS A 48 -3.72 6.76 2.85
N VAL A 49 -3.15 7.49 1.88
CA VAL A 49 -3.14 7.08 0.46
C VAL A 49 -2.52 5.69 0.28
N ASN A 50 -1.37 5.46 0.93
CA ASN A 50 -0.68 4.17 0.86
C ASN A 50 -1.52 3.03 1.45
N ASN A 51 -2.18 3.25 2.60
CA ASN A 51 -3.03 2.23 3.22
C ASN A 51 -4.26 1.90 2.38
N LEU A 52 -4.88 2.90 1.74
CA LEU A 52 -6.00 2.70 0.82
C LEU A 52 -5.56 1.90 -0.42
N ALA A 53 -4.46 2.32 -1.05
CA ALA A 53 -3.91 1.64 -2.22
C ALA A 53 -3.51 0.18 -1.91
N ARG A 54 -3.00 -0.10 -0.70
CA ARG A 54 -2.56 -1.45 -0.30
C ARG A 54 -3.69 -2.47 -0.24
N VAL A 55 -4.92 -2.04 0.03
CA VAL A 55 -6.08 -2.94 0.15
C VAL A 55 -6.92 -3.01 -1.13
N SER A 56 -6.64 -2.14 -2.09
CA SER A 56 -7.24 -2.19 -3.42
C SER A 56 -6.64 -3.29 -4.28
N ALA A 57 -7.46 -3.89 -5.14
CA ALA A 57 -7.01 -4.80 -6.18
C ALA A 57 -6.72 -4.08 -7.52
N ASP A 58 -7.22 -2.84 -7.65
CA ASP A 58 -7.26 -2.11 -8.92
C ASP A 58 -6.22 -0.99 -8.99
N ILE A 59 -5.40 -0.84 -7.94
CA ILE A 59 -4.35 0.16 -7.85
C ILE A 59 -2.98 -0.51 -7.87
N ILE A 60 -2.11 -0.05 -8.76
CA ILE A 60 -0.68 -0.35 -8.71
C ILE A 60 0.07 0.82 -8.10
N SER A 61 1.15 0.51 -7.36
CA SER A 61 2.02 1.52 -6.74
C SER A 61 3.45 1.37 -7.24
N GLY A 62 4.14 2.49 -7.48
CA GLY A 62 5.52 2.52 -7.94
C GLY A 62 6.25 3.80 -7.53
N GLN A 63 7.44 4.01 -8.09
CA GLN A 63 8.26 5.20 -7.80
C GLN A 63 7.56 6.51 -8.20
N LEU A 64 6.72 6.46 -9.23
CA LEU A 64 5.97 7.61 -9.74
C LEU A 64 4.67 7.91 -8.96
N GLY A 65 4.32 7.05 -7.98
CA GLY A 65 3.10 7.18 -7.20
C GLY A 65 2.15 6.01 -7.41
N TYR A 66 0.89 6.32 -7.73
CA TYR A 66 -0.21 5.36 -7.86
C TYR A 66 -0.85 5.48 -9.23
N LYS A 67 -1.36 4.38 -9.77
CA LYS A 67 -2.03 4.32 -11.06
C LYS A 67 -3.10 3.24 -11.04
N HIS A 68 -4.20 3.46 -11.75
CA HIS A 68 -5.24 2.46 -11.92
C HIS A 68 -4.75 1.35 -12.86
N ILE A 69 -5.01 0.08 -12.52
CA ILE A 69 -4.49 -1.10 -13.24
C ILE A 69 -4.93 -1.13 -14.70
N GLN A 70 -6.15 -0.66 -15.00
CA GLN A 70 -6.68 -0.60 -16.37
C GLN A 70 -5.83 0.27 -17.33
N HIS A 71 -5.13 1.26 -16.79
CA HIS A 71 -4.28 2.17 -17.58
C HIS A 71 -2.80 1.78 -17.53
N ALA A 72 -2.46 0.77 -16.74
CA ALA A 72 -1.10 0.28 -16.60
C ALA A 72 -0.69 -0.57 -17.80
N THR A 73 0.51 -0.32 -18.32
CA THR A 73 1.09 -1.16 -19.37
C THR A 73 1.41 -2.56 -18.83
N ALA A 74 1.54 -3.55 -19.71
CA ALA A 74 1.93 -4.90 -19.32
C ALA A 74 3.26 -4.93 -18.53
N ALA A 75 4.23 -4.08 -18.91
CA ALA A 75 5.50 -3.97 -18.20
C ALA A 75 5.34 -3.40 -16.78
N GLU A 76 4.49 -2.38 -16.60
CA GLU A 76 4.19 -1.81 -15.28
C GLU A 76 3.50 -2.84 -14.37
N GLN A 77 2.52 -3.57 -14.92
CA GLN A 77 1.81 -4.63 -14.18
C GLN A 77 2.76 -5.77 -13.78
N ALA A 78 3.61 -6.24 -14.71
CA ALA A 78 4.60 -7.27 -14.44
C ALA A 78 5.61 -6.81 -13.37
N HIS A 79 6.10 -5.57 -13.45
CA HIS A 79 7.00 -5.01 -12.46
C HIS A 79 6.35 -4.96 -11.07
N TYR A 80 5.09 -4.51 -10.98
CA TYR A 80 4.35 -4.47 -9.72
C TYR A 80 4.13 -5.88 -9.13
N ALA A 81 3.69 -6.84 -9.94
CA ALA A 81 3.50 -8.23 -9.53
C ALA A 81 4.80 -8.91 -9.05
N ASN A 82 5.91 -8.65 -9.75
CA ASN A 82 7.23 -9.12 -9.33
C ASN A 82 7.64 -8.51 -7.98
N GLY A 83 7.36 -7.21 -7.76
CA GLY A 83 7.58 -6.54 -6.49
C GLY A 83 6.79 -7.18 -5.34
N LEU A 84 5.51 -7.48 -5.55
CA LEU A 84 4.67 -8.18 -4.56
C LEU A 84 5.21 -9.57 -4.24
N THR A 85 5.57 -10.34 -5.28
CA THR A 85 6.14 -11.68 -5.13
C THR A 85 7.44 -11.67 -4.33
N SER A 86 8.31 -10.69 -4.59
CA SER A 86 9.56 -10.52 -3.83
C SER A 86 9.29 -10.23 -2.36
N ARG A 87 8.35 -9.32 -2.06
CA ARG A 87 7.95 -9.00 -0.67
C ARG A 87 7.39 -10.21 0.07
N ILE A 88 6.55 -11.03 -0.57
CA ILE A 88 6.04 -12.27 0.01
C ILE A 88 7.18 -13.21 0.38
N ARG A 89 8.16 -13.39 -0.51
CA ARG A 89 9.33 -14.23 -0.28
C ARG A 89 10.17 -13.72 0.90
N GLU A 90 10.39 -12.41 1.00
CA GLU A 90 11.12 -11.81 2.11
C GLU A 90 10.40 -11.96 3.46
N LEU A 91 9.09 -11.72 3.48
CA LEU A 91 8.26 -11.92 4.67
C LEU A 91 8.27 -13.38 5.12
N GLY A 92 8.18 -14.34 4.20
CA GLY A 92 8.32 -15.76 4.49
C GLY A 92 9.66 -16.09 5.15
N LYS A 93 10.77 -15.58 4.61
CA LYS A 93 12.10 -15.73 5.22
C LYS A 93 12.17 -15.11 6.62
N ARG A 94 11.57 -13.93 6.81
CA ARG A 94 11.50 -13.25 8.11
C ARG A 94 10.72 -14.06 9.14
N LEU A 95 9.58 -14.64 8.75
CA LEU A 95 8.77 -15.50 9.61
C LEU A 95 9.55 -16.72 10.10
N VAL A 96 10.30 -17.39 9.22
CA VAL A 96 11.15 -18.53 9.59
C VAL A 96 12.20 -18.12 10.63
N ARG A 97 12.91 -17.00 10.40
CA ARG A 97 13.90 -16.48 11.36
C ARG A 97 13.27 -16.14 12.70
N TYR A 98 12.10 -15.50 12.69
CA TYR A 98 11.35 -15.18 13.90
C TYR A 98 10.99 -16.44 14.69
N ARG A 99 10.42 -17.47 14.04
CA ARG A 99 10.07 -18.74 14.69
C ARG A 99 11.28 -19.42 15.34
N LYS A 100 12.42 -19.48 14.64
CA LYS A 100 13.67 -20.02 15.19
C LYS A 100 14.10 -19.27 16.44
N ARG A 101 14.07 -17.93 16.41
CA ARG A 101 14.45 -17.10 17.54
C ARG A 101 13.48 -17.22 18.71
N ALA A 102 12.18 -17.25 18.44
CA ALA A 102 11.15 -17.43 19.46
C ALA A 102 11.31 -18.77 20.18
N HIS A 103 11.58 -19.86 19.44
CA HIS A 103 11.85 -21.17 20.04
C HIS A 103 13.05 -21.13 21.00
N GLN A 104 14.18 -20.54 20.58
CA GLN A 104 15.39 -20.38 21.41
C GLN A 104 15.18 -19.56 22.69
N LEU A 105 14.16 -18.69 22.74
CA LEU A 105 13.86 -17.87 23.92
C LEU A 105 12.89 -18.57 24.89
N LEU A 106 12.18 -19.58 24.42
CA LEU A 106 11.18 -20.34 25.20
C LEU A 106 11.72 -21.71 25.66
N SER A 107 12.84 -22.16 25.10
CA SER A 107 13.63 -23.33 25.52
C SER A 107 14.74 -22.91 26.47
#